data_AF-A0A953P6J2-F1
#
_entry.id   AF-A0A953P6J2-F1
#
_cell.length_a   1.000
_cell.length_b   1.000
_cell.length_c   1.000
_cell.angle_alpha   90.00
_cell.angle_beta   90.00
_cell.angle_gamma   90.00
#
_symmetry.space_group_name_H-M   'P 1'
#
loop_
_entity.id
_entity.type
_entity.pdbx_description
1 polymer ?
#
loop_
_entity_poly.entity_id
_entity_poly.type
_entity_poly.pdbx_seq_one_letter_code
_entity_poly.pdbx_strand_id
1 'polypeptide(L)'
;MACPICEKRKPGRFCPAKGETICPVCCGTEREVTIDCPSACAYLHAAHRYENEHPRPAPADAPFLDVDLSREVVYQQQHLLSGIAFTIARFASGNPAATDSDAMSALHALGETYKTLRGGITCSRHSTPH
;
A
#
# COMPACT_ATOMS: atom_id res chain seq x y z
N MET A 1 -23.66 23.09 -15.69
CA MET A 1 -22.40 22.98 -14.92
C MET A 1 -21.83 21.58 -15.14
N ALA A 2 -20.57 21.49 -15.57
CA ALA A 2 -19.89 20.23 -15.87
C ALA A 2 -19.02 19.80 -14.67
N CYS A 3 -18.55 18.55 -14.68
CA CYS A 3 -17.63 18.03 -13.68
C CYS A 3 -16.28 18.77 -13.75
N PRO A 4 -15.73 19.27 -12.63
CA PRO A 4 -14.49 20.05 -12.63
C PRO A 4 -13.23 19.23 -12.97
N ILE A 5 -13.30 17.90 -12.92
CA ILE A 5 -12.16 17.02 -13.24
C ILE A 5 -12.07 16.74 -14.74
N CYS A 6 -13.19 16.42 -15.38
CA CYS A 6 -13.20 16.00 -16.79
C CYS A 6 -13.85 17.00 -17.74
N GLU A 7 -14.51 18.03 -17.23
CA GLU A 7 -15.24 19.10 -17.93
C GLU A 7 -16.31 18.63 -18.93
N LYS A 8 -16.58 17.33 -18.99
CA LYS A 8 -17.44 16.69 -20.00
C LYS A 8 -18.77 16.21 -19.43
N ARG A 9 -18.74 15.59 -18.24
CA ARG A 9 -19.89 14.88 -17.67
C ARG A 9 -20.64 15.74 -16.65
N LYS A 10 -21.93 15.48 -16.46
CA LYS A 10 -22.74 16.12 -15.42
C LYS A 10 -22.23 15.71 -14.01
N PRO A 11 -21.98 16.66 -13.10
CA PRO A 11 -21.60 16.34 -11.73
C PRO A 11 -22.80 15.76 -10.96
N GLY A 12 -22.52 14.88 -10.01
CA GLY A 12 -23.57 14.21 -9.23
C GLY A 12 -23.15 13.64 -7.87
N ARG A 13 -21.87 13.74 -7.50
CA ARG A 13 -21.36 13.31 -6.19
C ARG A 13 -20.52 14.42 -5.57
N PHE A 14 -20.85 14.83 -4.35
CA PHE A 14 -20.00 15.75 -3.60
C PHE A 14 -18.71 15.04 -3.18
N CYS A 15 -17.55 15.60 -3.53
CA CYS A 15 -16.24 15.09 -3.17
C CYS A 15 -15.66 15.92 -2.02
N PRO A 16 -15.55 15.36 -0.80
CA PRO A 16 -15.01 16.10 0.35
C PRO A 16 -13.54 16.48 0.19
N ALA A 17 -12.75 15.70 -0.56
CA ALA A 17 -11.34 15.99 -0.83
C ALA A 17 -11.13 17.21 -1.75
N LYS A 18 -12.05 17.43 -2.70
CA LYS A 18 -11.96 18.54 -3.66
C LYS A 18 -12.85 19.73 -3.27
N GLY A 19 -13.78 19.55 -2.32
CA GLY A 19 -14.75 20.57 -1.94
C GLY A 19 -15.82 20.85 -3.01
N GLU A 20 -15.94 20.00 -4.03
CA GLU A 20 -16.77 20.24 -5.21
C GLU A 20 -17.61 19.01 -5.58
N THR A 21 -18.65 19.22 -6.39
CA THR A 21 -19.44 18.11 -6.94
C THR A 21 -18.80 17.60 -8.24
N ILE A 22 -18.39 16.34 -8.27
CA ILE A 22 -17.76 15.67 -9.42
C ILE A 22 -18.70 14.62 -10.02
N CYS A 23 -18.39 14.14 -11.24
CA CYS A 23 -19.17 13.07 -11.84
C CYS A 23 -18.85 11.70 -11.20
N PRO A 24 -19.81 10.76 -11.17
CA PRO A 24 -19.60 9.41 -10.63
C PRO A 24 -18.41 8.66 -11.23
N VAL A 25 -18.11 8.89 -12.51
CA VAL A 25 -17.01 8.20 -13.19
C VAL A 25 -15.65 8.71 -12.71
N CYS A 26 -15.42 10.04 -12.69
CA CYS A 26 -14.18 10.59 -12.13
C CYS A 26 -14.02 10.22 -10.65
N CYS A 27 -15.11 10.23 -9.88
CA CYS A 27 -15.10 9.75 -8.50
C CYS A 27 -14.72 8.27 -8.37
N GLY A 28 -15.01 7.42 -9.36
CA GLY A 28 -14.68 6.00 -9.33
C GLY A 28 -13.28 5.70 -9.84
N THR A 29 -12.80 6.46 -10.83
CA THR A 29 -11.50 6.25 -11.48
C THR A 29 -10.34 6.87 -10.71
N GLU A 30 -10.55 8.05 -10.11
CA GLU A 30 -9.47 8.84 -9.52
C GLU A 30 -9.37 8.69 -7.98
N ARG A 31 -10.34 8.00 -7.35
CA ARG A 31 -10.39 7.78 -5.90
C ARG A 31 -9.20 6.96 -5.44
N GLU A 32 -8.48 7.46 -4.43
CA GLU A 32 -7.28 6.83 -3.85
C GLU A 32 -6.13 6.65 -4.87
N VAL A 33 -6.26 7.22 -6.07
CA VAL A 33 -5.21 7.26 -7.09
C VAL A 33 -4.63 8.67 -7.20
N THR A 34 -5.48 9.65 -7.50
CA THR A 34 -5.11 11.07 -7.60
C THR A 34 -5.93 11.97 -6.67
N ILE A 35 -6.98 11.42 -6.07
CA ILE A 35 -7.81 12.09 -5.08
C ILE A 35 -7.52 11.47 -3.71
N ASP A 36 -6.90 12.26 -2.83
CA ASP A 36 -6.71 11.96 -1.41
C ASP A 36 -8.05 11.93 -0.67
N CYS A 37 -8.76 10.81 -0.82
CA CYS A 37 -10.10 10.66 -0.27
C CYS A 37 -10.04 10.55 1.25
N PRO A 38 -10.73 11.43 2.01
CA PRO A 38 -10.74 11.32 3.46
C PRO A 38 -11.54 10.08 3.89
N SER A 39 -11.18 9.52 5.05
CA SER A 39 -11.86 8.35 5.64
C SER A 39 -13.35 8.57 5.89
N ALA A 40 -13.79 9.83 6.04
CA ALA A 40 -15.20 10.20 6.17
C ALA A 40 -16.00 10.15 4.85
N CYS A 41 -15.38 9.84 3.71
CA CYS A 41 -16.05 9.82 2.41
C CYS A 41 -17.01 8.61 2.29
N ALA A 42 -18.32 8.86 2.27
CA ALA A 42 -19.33 7.81 2.14
C ALA A 42 -19.20 7.00 0.83
N TYR A 43 -18.81 7.64 -0.27
CA TYR A 43 -18.61 6.96 -1.55
C TYR A 43 -17.35 6.08 -1.56
N LEU A 44 -16.33 6.46 -0.79
CA LEU A 44 -15.15 5.63 -0.59
C LEU A 44 -15.52 4.36 0.18
N HIS A 45 -16.19 4.52 1.32
CA HIS A 45 -16.61 3.40 2.15
C HIS A 45 -17.54 2.42 1.41
N ALA A 46 -18.50 2.95 0.64
CA ALA A 46 -19.39 2.12 -0.18
C ALA A 46 -18.62 1.31 -1.23
N ALA A 47 -17.56 1.87 -1.79
CA ALA A 47 -16.78 1.20 -2.80
C ALA A 47 -15.81 0.16 -2.22
N HIS A 48 -15.14 0.45 -1.10
CA HIS A 48 -14.37 -0.55 -0.36
C HIS A 48 -15.24 -1.74 0.04
N ARG A 49 -16.47 -1.50 0.50
CA ARG A 49 -17.42 -2.58 0.80
C ARG A 49 -17.67 -3.45 -0.44
N TYR A 50 -18.00 -2.82 -1.57
CA TYR A 50 -18.28 -3.55 -2.80
C TYR A 50 -17.06 -4.36 -3.29
N GLU A 51 -15.86 -3.79 -3.21
CA GLU A 51 -14.59 -4.45 -3.60
C GLU A 51 -14.25 -5.63 -2.68
N ASN A 52 -14.51 -5.51 -1.38
CA ASN A 52 -14.35 -6.59 -0.42
C ASN A 52 -15.36 -7.74 -0.66
N GLU A 53 -16.59 -7.42 -1.06
CA GLU A 53 -17.62 -8.40 -1.42
C GLU A 53 -17.36 -9.05 -2.79
N HIS A 54 -16.66 -8.35 -3.69
CA HIS A 54 -16.34 -8.80 -5.06
C HIS A 54 -14.83 -8.75 -5.31
N PRO A 55 -14.04 -9.59 -4.61
CA PRO A 55 -12.59 -9.59 -4.75
C PRO A 55 -12.22 -9.87 -6.19
N ARG A 56 -11.45 -8.97 -6.79
CA ARG A 56 -10.89 -9.18 -8.12
C ARG A 56 -9.74 -10.17 -8.01
N PRO A 57 -9.60 -11.12 -8.96
CA PRO A 57 -8.41 -11.94 -9.01
C PRO A 57 -7.18 -11.05 -9.15
N ALA A 58 -6.10 -11.43 -8.47
CA ALA A 58 -4.85 -10.71 -8.56
C ALA A 58 -4.37 -10.65 -10.02
N PRO A 59 -3.75 -9.54 -10.46
CA PRO A 59 -3.11 -9.45 -11.76
C PRO A 59 -2.13 -10.61 -11.96
N ALA A 60 -2.03 -11.15 -13.18
CA ALA A 60 -1.14 -12.28 -13.47
C ALA A 60 0.34 -11.93 -13.27
N ASP A 61 0.68 -10.65 -13.31
CA ASP A 61 2.00 -10.06 -13.09
C ASP A 61 2.21 -9.60 -11.64
N ALA A 62 1.25 -9.80 -10.74
CA ALA A 62 1.44 -9.40 -9.36
C ALA A 62 2.57 -10.21 -8.70
N PRO A 63 3.47 -9.55 -7.97
CA PRO A 63 4.61 -10.22 -7.37
C PRO A 63 4.15 -11.18 -6.26
N PHE A 64 4.89 -12.27 -6.08
CA PHE A 64 4.66 -13.29 -5.04
C PHE A 64 3.34 -14.07 -5.17
N LEU A 65 2.78 -14.20 -6.39
CA LEU A 65 1.58 -15.02 -6.64
C LEU A 65 1.76 -16.50 -6.25
N ASP A 66 2.99 -16.98 -6.26
CA ASP A 66 3.42 -18.33 -5.93
C ASP A 66 3.73 -18.55 -4.44
N VAL A 67 3.79 -17.47 -3.65
CA VAL A 67 4.09 -17.54 -2.22
C VAL A 67 2.80 -17.76 -1.43
N ASP A 68 2.57 -19.00 -1.01
CA ASP A 68 1.51 -19.31 -0.05
C ASP A 68 2.03 -19.19 1.39
N LEU A 69 1.48 -18.24 2.15
CA LEU A 69 1.75 -18.08 3.57
C LEU A 69 0.65 -18.80 4.37
N SER A 70 0.98 -19.95 4.93
CA SER A 70 0.06 -20.67 5.81
C SER A 70 -0.38 -19.78 6.97
N ARG A 71 -1.67 -19.88 7.33
CA ARG A 71 -2.24 -19.07 8.42
C ARG A 71 -1.45 -19.21 9.72
N GLU A 72 -0.90 -20.39 10.03
CA GLU A 72 -0.09 -20.57 11.24
C GLU A 72 1.15 -19.66 11.25
N VAL A 73 1.84 -19.52 10.12
CA VAL A 73 3.02 -18.65 10.01
C VAL A 73 2.63 -17.19 10.24
N VAL A 74 1.51 -16.75 9.64
CA VAL A 74 0.98 -15.40 9.80
C VAL A 74 0.63 -15.13 11.27
N TYR A 75 -0.06 -16.07 11.93
CA TYR A 75 -0.40 -15.93 13.34
C TYR A 75 0.83 -15.93 14.26
N GLN A 76 1.79 -16.83 14.02
CA GLN A 76 3.04 -16.88 14.79
C GLN A 76 3.84 -15.59 14.65
N GLN A 77 3.87 -15.00 13.45
CA GLN A 77 4.64 -13.80 13.16
C GLN A 77 3.83 -12.50 13.24
N GLN A 78 2.61 -12.54 13.79
CA GLN A 78 1.69 -11.39 13.81
C GLN A 78 2.33 -10.11 14.35
N HIS A 79 3.15 -10.21 15.41
CA HIS A 79 3.78 -9.05 16.03
C HIS A 79 4.83 -8.42 15.11
N LEU A 80 5.64 -9.25 14.45
CA LEU A 80 6.62 -8.78 13.48
C LEU A 80 5.93 -8.12 12.28
N LEU A 81 4.94 -8.79 11.69
CA LEU A 81 4.18 -8.28 10.56
C LEU A 81 3.47 -6.96 10.90
N SER A 82 2.84 -6.89 12.08
CA SER A 82 2.18 -5.66 12.56
C SER A 82 3.18 -4.52 12.81
N GLY A 83 4.37 -4.82 13.35
CA GLY A 83 5.40 -3.82 13.58
C GLY A 83 5.95 -3.24 12.27
N ILE A 84 6.18 -4.10 11.27
CA ILE A 84 6.59 -3.67 9.92
C ILE A 84 5.50 -2.80 9.29
N ALA A 85 4.25 -3.28 9.28
CA ALA A 85 3.12 -2.54 8.72
C ALA A 85 2.93 -1.17 9.39
N PHE A 86 2.98 -1.13 10.73
CA PHE A 86 2.89 0.11 11.49
C PHE A 86 4.04 1.07 11.16
N THR A 87 5.26 0.58 11.01
CA THR A 87 6.43 1.41 10.69
C THR A 87 6.30 2.05 9.32
N ILE A 88 5.87 1.28 8.31
CA ILE A 88 5.59 1.77 6.96
C ILE A 88 4.46 2.80 7.00
N ALA A 89 3.34 2.49 7.65
CA ALA A 89 2.19 3.40 7.75
C ALA A 89 2.55 4.71 8.47
N ARG A 90 3.29 4.63 9.57
CA ARG A 90 3.79 5.81 10.30
C ARG A 90 4.70 6.66 9.42
N PHE A 91 5.62 6.05 8.70
CA PHE A 91 6.51 6.77 7.78
C PHE A 91 5.72 7.46 6.66
N ALA A 92 4.82 6.74 6.00
CA ALA A 92 3.98 7.28 4.93
C ALA A 92 3.08 8.42 5.42
N SER A 93 2.54 8.34 6.65
CA SER A 93 1.71 9.41 7.22
C SER A 93 2.46 10.75 7.37
N GLY A 94 3.78 10.72 7.54
CA GLY A 94 4.63 11.91 7.60
C GLY A 94 5.25 12.30 6.25
N ASN A 95 5.13 11.45 5.23
CA ASN A 95 5.79 11.62 3.93
C ASN A 95 4.81 11.30 2.79
N PRO A 96 3.98 12.28 2.37
CA PRO A 96 2.98 12.06 1.31
C PRO A 96 3.57 11.69 -0.06
N ALA A 97 4.86 11.92 -0.26
CA ALA A 97 5.58 11.53 -1.48
C ALA A 97 6.01 10.05 -1.48
N ALA A 98 5.90 9.34 -0.36
CA ALA A 98 6.24 7.93 -0.27
C ALA A 98 5.28 7.10 -1.13
N THR A 99 5.84 6.23 -1.95
CA THR A 99 5.10 5.36 -2.87
C THR A 99 5.15 3.91 -2.43
N ASP A 100 4.26 3.07 -2.99
CA ASP A 100 4.31 1.62 -2.77
C ASP A 100 5.65 1.01 -3.22
N SER A 101 6.27 1.58 -4.25
CA SER A 101 7.61 1.16 -4.72
C SER A 101 8.69 1.38 -3.65
N ASP A 102 8.58 2.45 -2.87
CA ASP A 102 9.52 2.74 -1.78
C ASP A 102 9.34 1.73 -0.64
N ALA A 103 8.08 1.41 -0.28
CA ALA A 103 7.76 0.40 0.71
C ALA A 103 8.28 -0.99 0.28
N MET A 104 8.07 -1.37 -0.98
CA MET A 104 8.57 -2.62 -1.56
C MET A 104 10.10 -2.69 -1.52
N SER A 105 10.78 -1.60 -1.89
CA SER A 105 12.24 -1.52 -1.86
C SER A 105 12.80 -1.66 -0.44
N ALA A 106 12.15 -1.03 0.55
CA ALA A 106 12.52 -1.13 1.95
C ALA A 106 12.35 -2.55 2.50
N LEU A 107 11.23 -3.22 2.18
CA LEU A 107 10.97 -4.61 2.56
C LEU A 107 12.00 -5.57 1.94
N HIS A 108 12.35 -5.36 0.67
CA HIS A 108 13.38 -6.15 -0.01
C HIS A 108 14.75 -5.99 0.67
N ALA A 109 15.17 -4.75 0.95
CA ALA A 109 16.42 -4.47 1.64
C ALA A 109 16.47 -5.10 3.05
N LEU A 110 15.35 -5.07 3.78
CA LEU A 110 15.22 -5.71 5.09
C LEU A 110 15.36 -7.24 4.99
N GLY A 111 14.73 -7.84 3.98
CA GLY A 111 14.86 -9.27 3.70
C GLY A 111 16.30 -9.70 3.39
N GLU A 112 17.00 -8.95 2.53
CA GLU A 112 18.40 -9.21 2.20
C GLU A 112 19.34 -9.04 3.42
N THR A 113 19.08 -8.04 4.25
CA THR A 113 19.84 -7.84 5.50
C THR A 113 19.65 -9.03 6.45
N TYR A 114 18.43 -9.58 6.55
CA TYR A 114 18.19 -10.75 7.39
C TYR A 114 18.84 -12.03 6.83
N LYS A 115 18.82 -12.22 5.51
CA LYS A 115 19.51 -13.34 4.85
C LYS A 115 21.02 -13.29 5.07
N THR A 116 21.64 -12.11 4.96
CA THR A 116 23.08 -11.94 5.22
C THR A 116 23.43 -12.19 6.69
N LEU A 117 22.64 -11.66 7.64
CA LEU A 117 22.81 -11.89 9.07
C LEU A 117 22.73 -13.39 9.42
N ARG A 118 21.78 -14.12 8.81
CA ARG A 118 21.57 -15.55 9.05
C ARG A 118 22.57 -16.43 8.30
N GLY A 119 23.07 -15.96 7.16
CA GLY A 119 23.99 -16.70 6.28
C GLY A 119 25.48 -16.52 6.58
N GLY A 120 25.89 -15.51 7.37
CA GLY A 120 27.31 -15.24 7.55
C GLY A 120 27.67 -14.35 8.73
N ILE A 121 27.83 -14.95 9.91
CA ILE A 121 28.88 -14.54 10.83
C ILE A 121 30.08 -15.47 10.62
N THR A 122 30.85 -15.22 9.56
CA THR A 122 32.30 -15.50 9.56
C THR A 122 33.01 -14.20 9.23
N CYS A 123 33.02 -13.27 10.17
CA CYS A 123 34.06 -12.24 10.18
C CYS A 123 35.33 -12.92 10.73
N SER A 124 36.07 -13.62 9.87
CA SER A 124 37.45 -14.00 10.19
C SER A 124 38.23 -12.70 10.25
N ARG A 125 38.39 -12.16 11.46
CA ARG A 125 39.28 -11.04 11.75
C ARG A 125 40.69 -11.51 11.42
N HIS A 126 41.26 -11.02 10.31
CA HIS A 126 42.65 -11.30 9.97
C HIS A 126 43.51 -10.49 10.94
N SER A 127 43.85 -11.08 12.08
CA SER A 127 44.90 -10.60 12.95
C SER A 127 46.23 -10.89 12.25
N THR A 128 46.80 -9.88 11.59
CA THR A 128 48.21 -9.93 11.16
C THR A 128 49.09 -9.80 12.40
N PRO A 129 49.95 -10.80 12.69
CA PRO A 129 50.93 -10.72 13.78
C PRO A 129 52.20 -10.01 13.31
N HIS A 130 52.76 -9.21 14.24
CA HIS A 130 54.11 -8.63 14.34
C HIS A 130 54.75 -7.92 13.14
#